data_AF-A0A9E3EH24-F1
#
_entry.id   AF-A0A9E3EH24-F1
#
_cell.length_a   1.000
_cell.length_b   1.000
_cell.length_c   1.000
_cell.angle_alpha   90.00
_cell.angle_beta   90.00
_cell.angle_gamma   90.00
#
_symmetry.space_group_name_H-M   'P 1'
#
loop_
_entity.id
_entity.type
_entity.pdbx_description
1 polymer ?
#
loop_
_entity_poly.entity_id
_entity_poly.type
_entity_poly.pdbx_seq_one_letter_code
_entity_poly.pdbx_strand_id
1 'polypeptide(L)' 'MTDALPDRLSTNPKSPHYDEALLARGVGIRFNGQEKTNVEEYCVSEGWIRV' A
#
# COMPACT_ATOMS: atom_id res chain seq x y z
N MET A 1 8.21 16.44 -6.63
CA MET A 1 7.22 16.28 -5.54
C MET A 1 6.85 14.81 -5.54
N THR A 2 7.30 14.09 -4.51
CA THR A 2 7.54 12.64 -4.53
C THR A 2 6.27 11.83 -4.77
N ASP A 3 6.07 11.39 -6.01
CA ASP A 3 5.10 10.36 -6.42
C ASP A 3 5.59 8.96 -6.00
N ALA A 4 6.13 8.84 -4.79
CA ALA A 4 6.57 7.55 -4.26
C ALA A 4 5.59 7.11 -3.18
N LEU A 5 5.08 5.89 -3.34
CA LEU A 5 4.32 5.21 -2.30
C LEU A 5 5.22 5.05 -1.06
N PRO A 6 4.66 5.15 0.16
CA PRO A 6 5.42 4.93 1.40
C PRO A 6 5.91 3.48 1.47
N ASP A 7 6.91 3.21 2.31
CA ASP A 7 7.42 1.85 2.53
C ASP A 7 6.34 0.90 3.07
N ARG A 8 5.43 1.44 3.91
CA ARG A 8 4.31 0.72 4.48
C ARG A 8 3.05 1.57 4.42
N LEU A 9 1.95 0.96 3.99
CA LEU A 9 0.61 1.56 3.97
C LEU A 9 -0.39 0.52 4.43
N SER A 10 -1.41 0.97 5.16
CA SER A 10 -2.52 0.17 5.64
C SER A 10 -3.83 0.86 5.25
N THR A 11 -4.83 0.09 4.82
CA THR A 11 -6.19 0.57 4.59
C THR A 11 -6.97 0.73 5.90
N ASN A 12 -6.44 0.21 7.01
CA ASN A 12 -7.10 0.21 8.29
C ASN A 12 -6.92 1.56 9.01
N PRO A 13 -7.99 2.34 9.27
CA PRO A 13 -7.90 3.65 9.93
C PRO A 13 -7.34 3.61 11.37
N LYS A 14 -7.24 2.41 11.97
CA LYS A 14 -6.63 2.23 13.29
C LYS A 14 -5.13 1.98 13.24
N SER A 15 -4.57 1.74 12.06
CA SER A 15 -3.13 1.55 11.89
C SER A 15 -2.40 2.90 11.81
N PRO A 16 -1.18 3.01 12.37
CA PRO A 16 -0.35 4.21 12.24
C PRO A 16 0.13 4.45 10.80
N HIS A 17 -0.05 3.46 9.92
CA HIS A 17 0.29 3.51 8.49
C HIS A 17 -0.94 3.76 7.62
N TYR A 18 -2.04 4.24 8.20
CA TYR A 18 -3.23 4.65 7.44
C TYR A 18 -3.03 5.99 6.78
N ASP A 19 -3.29 6.06 5.47
CA ASP A 19 -3.17 7.31 4.71
C ASP A 19 -4.32 7.44 3.70
N GLU A 20 -5.35 8.20 4.10
CA GLU A 20 -6.56 8.39 3.31
C GLU A 20 -6.28 9.01 1.94
N ALA A 21 -5.32 9.92 1.85
CA ALA A 21 -4.99 10.60 0.59
C ALA A 21 -4.39 9.63 -0.43
N LEU A 22 -3.54 8.69 0.01
CA LEU A 22 -3.00 7.62 -0.83
C LEU A 22 -4.08 6.62 -1.24
N LEU A 23 -4.95 6.24 -0.31
CA LEU A 23 -6.06 5.33 -0.59
C LEU A 23 -7.06 5.94 -1.59
N ALA A 24 -7.33 7.24 -1.49
CA ALA A 24 -8.21 7.96 -2.42
C ALA A 24 -7.63 8.05 -3.84
N ARG A 25 -6.31 8.09 -3.98
CA ARG A 25 -5.62 8.01 -5.29
C ARG A 25 -5.64 6.59 -5.89
N GLY A 26 -5.89 5.58 -5.05
CA GLY A 26 -5.79 4.17 -5.39
C GLY A 26 -4.34 3.68 -5.34
N VAL A 27 -4.15 2.48 -4.81
CA VAL A 27 -2.82 1.85 -4.69
C VAL A 27 -2.81 0.53 -5.45
N GLY A 28 -2.01 0.47 -6.51
CA GLY A 28 -1.75 -0.74 -7.27
C GLY A 28 -0.36 -1.27 -6.94
N ILE A 29 -0.27 -2.48 -6.39
CA ILE A 29 1.02 -3.15 -6.13
C ILE A 29 1.23 -4.24 -7.15
N ARG A 30 2.43 -4.28 -7.74
CA ARG A 30 2.87 -5.37 -8.59
C ARG A 30 3.68 -6.38 -7.78
N PHE A 31 3.07 -7.50 -7.43
CA PHE A 31 3.71 -8.58 -6.69
C PHE A 31 3.90 -9.81 -7.58
N ASN A 32 5.14 -10.29 -7.68
CA ASN A 32 5.51 -11.44 -8.53
C ASN A 32 5.01 -11.32 -9.98
N GLY A 33 5.08 -10.11 -10.54
CA GLY A 33 4.61 -9.82 -11.90
C GLY A 33 3.10 -9.61 -12.05
N GLN A 34 2.29 -9.91 -11.02
CA GLN A 34 0.84 -9.69 -11.00
C GLN A 34 0.50 -8.35 -10.37
N GLU A 35 -0.39 -7.61 -11.00
CA GLU A 35 -0.97 -6.40 -10.43
C GLU A 35 -2.07 -6.76 -9.43
N LYS A 36 -2.02 -6.15 -8.25
CA LYS A 36 -3.04 -6.25 -7.21
C LYS A 36 -3.46 -4.85 -6.79
N THR A 37 -4.75 -4.58 -6.86
CA THR A 37 -5.37 -3.30 -6.48
C THR A 37 -6.19 -3.42 -5.20
N ASN A 38 -6.38 -4.63 -4.71
CA ASN A 38 -7.12 -4.96 -3.49
C ASN A 38 -6.19 -5.12 -2.27
N VAL A 39 -5.16 -4.30 -2.17
CA VAL A 39 -4.18 -4.41 -1.08
C VAL A 39 -4.74 -3.76 0.18
N GLU A 40 -4.91 -4.57 1.23
CA GLU A 40 -5.25 -4.10 2.56
C GLU A 40 -4.05 -3.49 3.28
N GLU A 41 -2.88 -4.11 3.14
CA GLU A 41 -1.65 -3.63 3.78
C GLU A 41 -0.43 -4.13 3.01
N TYR A 42 0.64 -3.35 3.01
CA TYR A 42 1.91 -3.82 2.47
C TYR A 42 3.09 -3.30 3.27
N CYS A 43 4.20 -4.03 3.23
CA CYS A 43 5.49 -3.53 3.67
C CYS A 43 6.57 -3.89 2.64
N VAL A 44 7.14 -2.87 2.02
CA VAL A 44 8.19 -3.03 1.00
C VAL A 44 9.50 -3.45 1.65
N SER A 45 9.88 -2.85 2.79
CA SER A 45 11.08 -3.23 3.54
C SER A 45 11.09 -4.69 3.98
N GLU A 46 9.92 -5.24 4.36
CA GLU A 46 9.80 -6.66 4.72
C GLU A 46 9.42 -7.55 3.52
N GLY A 47 9.07 -6.96 2.38
CA GLY A 47 8.79 -7.67 1.13
C GLY A 47 7.47 -8.46 1.10
N TRP A 48 6.44 -8.03 1.85
CA TRP A 48 5.14 -8.71 1.88
C TRP A 48 3.97 -7.77 1.57
N ILE A 49 2.88 -8.38 1.10
CA ILE A 49 1.60 -7.71 0.91
C ILE A 49 0.48 -8.55 1.54
N ARG A 50 -0.58 -7.86 1.94
CA ARG A 50 -1.83 -8.41 2.44
C ARG A 50 -2.95 -7.84 1.59
N VAL A 51 -3.82 -8.73 1.11
CA VAL A 51 -4.92 -8.47 0.19
C VAL A 51 -6.21 -9.07 0.73
#